data_AF-A0AAX3DX77-F1
#
_entry.id   AF-A0AAX3DX77-F1
#
_cell.length_a   1.000
_cell.length_b   1.000
_cell.length_c   1.000
_cell.angle_alpha   90.00
_cell.angle_beta   90.00
_cell.angle_gamma   90.00
#
_symmetry.space_group_name_H-M   'P 1'
#
loop_
_entity.id
_entity.type
_entity.pdbx_description
1 polymer ?
#
loop_
_entity_poly.entity_id
_entity_poly.type
_entity_poly.pdbx_seq_one_letter_code
_entity_poly.pdbx_strand_id
1 'polypeptide(L)'
;MLSKLKSGATPRTAALAFAAVLAGAGLFSAATPAEARDYPYCLTSPGYGYPGDCNYASYGQCRAAASGRLADCIVNPRAAFREPRHRDYRTYGQRW
;
A
#
# COMPACT_ATOMS: atom_id res chain seq x y z
N MET A 1 44.49 7.99 34.98
CA MET A 1 44.18 9.11 34.07
C MET A 1 42.90 8.78 33.30
N LEU A 2 41.71 9.14 33.82
CA LEU A 2 40.46 9.07 33.05
C LEU A 2 40.11 10.48 32.59
N SER A 3 40.33 10.75 31.32
CA SER A 3 39.96 12.02 30.69
C SER A 3 38.44 12.14 30.65
N LYS A 4 37.92 13.10 31.40
CA LYS A 4 36.52 13.54 31.35
C LYS A 4 36.17 13.96 29.92
N LEU A 5 35.39 13.14 29.19
CA LEU A 5 34.60 13.64 28.07
C LEU A 5 33.47 14.50 28.64
N LYS A 6 33.71 15.81 28.67
CA LYS A 6 32.70 16.82 29.00
C LYS A 6 31.66 16.80 27.87
N SER A 7 30.55 16.09 28.09
CA SER A 7 29.37 16.16 27.23
C SER A 7 28.74 17.54 27.35
N GLY A 8 29.22 18.47 26.53
CA GLY A 8 28.56 19.75 26.28
C GLY A 8 27.68 19.61 25.04
N ALA A 9 26.50 19.02 25.19
CA ALA A 9 25.49 19.06 24.13
C ALA A 9 25.08 20.53 23.92
N THR A 10 25.53 21.10 22.81
CA THR A 10 25.17 22.45 22.37
C THR A 10 23.69 22.44 21.95
N PRO A 11 22.89 23.47 22.22
CA PRO A 11 21.46 23.47 21.86
C PRO A 11 21.20 23.25 20.35
N ARG A 12 22.20 23.56 19.50
CA ARG A 12 22.19 23.29 18.06
C ARG A 12 22.29 21.81 17.71
N THR A 13 23.09 21.02 18.43
CA THR A 13 23.17 19.57 18.20
C THR A 13 21.91 18.86 18.70
N ALA A 14 21.31 19.35 19.78
CA ALA A 14 20.00 18.89 20.23
C ALA A 14 18.90 19.17 19.18
N ALA A 15 18.84 20.39 18.62
CA ALA A 15 17.87 20.76 17.58
C ALA A 15 18.03 19.94 16.29
N LEU A 16 19.27 19.71 15.85
CA LEU A 16 19.58 18.85 14.69
C LEU A 16 19.20 17.39 14.93
N ALA A 17 19.45 16.87 16.13
CA ALA A 17 19.04 15.52 16.50
C ALA A 17 17.51 15.37 16.51
N PHE A 18 16.78 16.36 17.03
CA PHE A 18 15.32 16.37 17.00
C PHE A 18 14.77 16.43 15.56
N ALA A 19 15.35 17.25 14.69
CA ALA A 19 14.95 17.32 13.28
C ALA A 19 15.19 15.99 12.54
N ALA A 20 16.32 15.32 12.82
CA ALA A 20 16.61 14.00 12.24
C ALA A 20 15.64 12.92 12.72
N VAL A 21 15.25 12.93 14.00
CA VAL A 21 14.26 12.00 14.55
C VAL A 21 12.87 12.23 13.94
N LEU A 22 12.45 13.48 13.77
CA LEU A 22 11.16 13.81 13.13
C LEU A 22 11.13 13.43 11.64
N ALA A 23 12.23 13.62 10.90
CA ALA A 23 12.33 13.18 9.52
C ALA A 23 12.33 11.65 9.38
N GLY A 24 12.89 10.93 10.35
CA GLY A 24 12.98 9.47 10.34
C GLY A 24 11.74 8.74 10.84
N ALA A 25 10.86 9.40 11.60
CA ALA A 25 9.69 8.76 12.22
C ALA A 25 8.71 8.14 11.20
N GLY A 26 8.67 8.64 9.97
CA GLY A 26 7.84 8.08 8.89
C GLY A 26 8.41 6.82 8.22
N LEU A 27 9.66 6.45 8.48
CA LEU A 27 10.32 5.30 7.84
C LEU A 27 9.88 3.96 8.43
N PHE A 28 9.33 3.96 9.65
CA PHE A 28 8.92 2.76 10.37
C PHE A 28 7.41 2.54 10.26
N SER A 29 6.96 2.14 9.07
CA SER A 29 5.58 1.66 8.90
C SER A 29 5.50 0.25 9.48
N ALA A 30 4.66 0.04 10.49
CA ALA A 30 4.36 -1.31 10.99
C ALA A 30 3.68 -2.10 9.86
N ALA A 31 4.32 -3.17 9.40
CA ALA A 31 3.73 -4.05 8.40
C ALA A 31 2.50 -4.74 9.00
N THR A 32 1.31 -4.29 8.60
CA THR A 32 0.07 -4.98 8.92
C THR A 32 0.02 -6.30 8.14
N PRO A 33 -0.63 -7.35 8.67
CA PRO A 33 -0.86 -8.57 7.90
C PRO A 33 -1.46 -8.23 6.54
N ALA A 34 -0.95 -8.86 5.47
CA ALA A 34 -1.44 -8.67 4.13
C ALA A 34 -2.87 -9.22 4.02
N GLU A 35 -3.86 -8.35 4.22
CA GLU A 35 -5.25 -8.68 3.96
C GLU A 35 -5.47 -8.67 2.44
N ALA A 36 -6.05 -9.76 1.91
CA ALA A 36 -6.45 -9.80 0.51
C ALA A 36 -7.69 -8.91 0.30
N ARG A 37 -7.47 -7.60 0.17
CA ARG A 37 -8.51 -6.63 -0.16
C ARG A 37 -8.68 -6.51 -1.66
N ASP A 38 -9.94 -6.50 -2.10
CA ASP A 38 -10.30 -6.03 -3.43
C ASP A 38 -10.26 -4.50 -3.45
N TYR A 39 -9.16 -3.92 -3.95
CA TYR A 39 -9.08 -2.48 -4.17
C TYR A 39 -9.90 -2.05 -5.40
N PRO A 40 -10.53 -0.87 -5.40
CA PRO A 40 -11.44 -0.47 -6.48
C PRO A 40 -10.73 -0.09 -7.79
N TYR A 41 -9.42 0.16 -7.80
CA TYR A 41 -8.68 0.56 -8.99
C TYR A 41 -7.45 -0.31 -9.24
N CYS A 42 -7.22 -0.61 -10.52
CA CYS A 42 -6.07 -1.37 -10.99
C CYS A 42 -5.24 -0.55 -11.97
N LEU A 43 -3.93 -0.72 -11.89
CA LEU A 43 -2.97 -0.17 -12.82
C LEU A 43 -2.61 -1.21 -13.89
N THR A 44 -2.81 -0.85 -15.14
CA THR A 44 -2.48 -1.66 -16.31
C THR A 44 -1.29 -1.06 -17.04
N SER A 45 -0.45 -1.90 -17.62
CA SER A 45 0.69 -1.52 -18.46
C SER A 45 0.78 -2.54 -19.60
N PRO A 46 1.31 -2.20 -20.77
CA PRO A 46 1.59 -3.20 -21.78
C PRO A 46 2.43 -4.35 -21.21
N GLY A 47 2.02 -5.58 -21.49
CA GLY A 47 2.64 -6.79 -20.94
C GLY A 47 2.15 -7.20 -19.54
N TYR A 48 1.47 -6.33 -18.80
CA TYR A 48 0.75 -6.72 -17.59
C TYR A 48 -0.60 -7.33 -18.00
N GLY A 49 -0.85 -8.59 -17.63
CA GLY A 49 -2.13 -9.25 -17.89
C GLY A 49 -3.31 -8.53 -17.22
N TYR A 50 -4.53 -8.75 -17.73
CA TYR A 50 -5.73 -8.14 -17.17
C TYR A 50 -6.13 -8.75 -15.80
N PRO A 51 -6.54 -7.96 -14.79
CA PRO A 51 -6.76 -6.50 -14.80
C PRO A 51 -5.55 -5.64 -14.40
N GLY A 52 -4.37 -6.23 -14.25
CA GLY A 52 -3.15 -5.55 -13.81
C GLY A 52 -2.95 -5.57 -12.29
N ASP A 53 -2.29 -4.55 -11.75
CA ASP A 53 -1.98 -4.38 -10.32
C ASP A 53 -3.11 -3.62 -9.59
N CYS A 54 -3.88 -4.32 -8.76
CA CYS A 54 -5.06 -3.78 -8.06
C CYS A 54 -4.77 -3.45 -6.60
N ASN A 55 -3.93 -2.44 -6.34
CA ASN A 55 -3.55 -2.02 -4.98
C ASN A 55 -3.90 -0.55 -4.66
N TYR A 56 -4.84 0.05 -5.40
CA TYR A 56 -5.12 1.49 -5.31
C TYR A 56 -6.53 1.76 -4.77
N ALA A 57 -6.61 2.48 -3.66
CA ALA A 57 -7.88 2.83 -3.01
C ALA A 57 -8.65 3.93 -3.74
N SER A 58 -7.95 4.75 -4.54
CA SER A 58 -8.55 5.82 -5.33
C SER A 58 -7.92 5.92 -6.71
N TYR A 59 -8.67 6.48 -7.67
CA TYR A 59 -8.17 6.72 -9.01
C TYR A 59 -6.95 7.65 -9.01
N GLY A 60 -6.97 8.69 -8.16
CA GLY A 60 -5.84 9.61 -8.00
C GLY A 60 -4.56 8.91 -7.52
N GLN A 61 -4.67 7.97 -6.59
CA GLN A 61 -3.53 7.17 -6.13
C GLN A 61 -2.97 6.28 -7.25
N CYS A 62 -3.86 5.67 -8.05
CA CYS A 62 -3.44 4.92 -9.24
C CYS A 62 -2.75 5.82 -10.27
N ARG A 63 -3.30 7.00 -10.56
CA ARG A 63 -2.73 7.96 -11.52
C ARG A 63 -1.37 8.49 -11.07
N ALA A 64 -1.21 8.75 -9.78
CA ALA A 64 0.08 9.11 -9.22
C ALA A 64 1.12 8.01 -9.44
N ALA A 65 0.74 6.74 -9.20
CA ALA A 65 1.62 5.60 -9.46
C ALA A 65 1.88 5.38 -10.97
N ALA A 66 0.88 5.61 -11.83
CA ALA A 66 1.01 5.50 -13.29
C ALA A 66 1.89 6.60 -13.91
N SER A 67 2.07 7.72 -13.21
CA SER A 67 2.84 8.85 -13.72
C SER A 67 4.29 8.45 -14.05
N GLY A 68 4.80 8.93 -15.20
CA GLY A 68 6.16 8.67 -15.63
C GLY A 68 6.43 7.27 -16.20
N ARG A 69 5.41 6.40 -16.31
CA ARG A 69 5.51 5.09 -16.96
C ARG A 69 4.40 4.91 -18.00
N LEU A 70 4.58 3.92 -18.88
CA LEU A 70 3.61 3.55 -19.90
C LEU A 70 2.45 2.73 -19.28
N ALA A 71 1.72 3.33 -18.34
CA ALA A 71 0.65 2.68 -17.60
C ALA A 71 -0.63 3.52 -17.56
N ASP A 72 -1.77 2.87 -17.38
CA ASP A 72 -3.07 3.52 -17.20
C ASP A 72 -3.86 2.87 -16.06
N CYS A 73 -4.99 3.48 -15.70
CA CYS A 73 -5.80 3.10 -14.56
C CYS A 73 -7.21 2.67 -14.99
N ILE A 74 -7.63 1.49 -14.54
CA ILE A 74 -8.97 0.94 -14.77
C ILE A 74 -9.68 0.67 -13.45
N VAL A 75 -11.01 0.56 -13.52
CA VAL A 75 -11.82 0.07 -12.39
C VAL A 75 -11.56 -1.43 -12.21
N ASN A 76 -11.38 -1.87 -10.97
CA ASN A 76 -11.22 -3.29 -10.66
C ASN A 76 -12.52 -4.04 -10.97
N PRO A 77 -12.52 -4.99 -11.94
CA PRO A 77 -13.72 -5.75 -12.27
C PRO A 77 -14.20 -6.62 -11.10
N ARG A 78 -13.30 -7.08 -10.22
CA ARG A 78 -13.70 -7.83 -9.02
C ARG A 78 -14.41 -6.98 -8.00
N ALA A 79 -14.08 -5.69 -7.93
CA ALA A 79 -14.78 -4.74 -7.06
C ALA A 79 -16.11 -4.29 -7.69
N ALA A 80 -16.15 -4.09 -9.01
CA ALA A 80 -17.34 -3.66 -9.74
C ALA A 80 -18.42 -4.76 -9.84
N PHE A 81 -18.00 -6.01 -10.05
CA PHE A 81 -18.87 -7.16 -10.23
C PHE A 81 -18.74 -8.14 -9.08
N ARG A 82 -18.77 -7.68 -7.82
CA ARG A 82 -18.92 -8.58 -6.67
C ARG A 82 -20.26 -9.29 -6.78
N GLU A 83 -20.27 -10.41 -7.49
CA GLU A 83 -21.42 -11.28 -7.56
C GLU A 83 -21.65 -11.80 -6.13
N PRO A 84 -22.86 -11.66 -5.57
CA PRO A 84 -23.18 -12.35 -4.34
C PRO A 84 -22.92 -13.83 -4.62
N ARG A 85 -21.94 -14.42 -3.93
CA ARG A 85 -21.65 -15.84 -4.00
C ARG A 85 -22.79 -16.62 -3.35
N HIS A 86 -24.00 -16.55 -3.90
CA HIS A 86 -25.03 -17.53 -3.64
C HIS A 86 -24.78 -18.70 -4.58
N ARG A 87 -23.70 -19.43 -4.28
CA ARG A 87 -23.41 -20.71 -4.91
C ARG A 87 -24.27 -21.73 -4.19
N ASP A 88 -25.52 -21.83 -4.63
CA ASP A 88 -26.47 -22.84 -4.15
C ASP A 88 -26.08 -24.22 -4.69
N TYR A 89 -25.00 -24.77 -4.16
CA TYR A 89 -24.62 -26.17 -4.40
C TYR A 89 -25.64 -27.16 -3.82
N ARG A 90 -26.60 -26.69 -3.02
CA ARG A 90 -27.67 -27.51 -2.43
C ARG A 90 -28.55 -28.19 -3.47
N THR A 91 -28.69 -27.65 -4.66
CA THR A 91 -29.68 -28.14 -5.63
C THR A 91 -29.20 -29.35 -6.43
N TYR A 92 -27.88 -29.61 -6.54
CA TYR A 92 -27.36 -30.78 -7.26
C TYR A 92 -27.28 -32.06 -6.41
N GLY A 93 -27.33 -31.95 -5.08
CA GLY A 93 -27.17 -33.09 -4.15
C GLY A 93 -28.47 -33.80 -3.75
N GLN A 94 -29.63 -33.27 -4.12
CA GLN A 94 -30.94 -33.78 -3.66
C GLN A 94 -31.70 -34.58 -4.75
N ARG A 95 -31.02 -34.96 -5.84
CA ARG A 95 -31.65 -35.66 -6.98
C ARG A 95 -31.08 -37.05 -7.25
N TRP A 96 -30.43 -37.65 -6.25
CA TRP A 96 -29.99 -39.04 -6.25
C TRP A 96 -30.54 -39.75 -5.03
#